data_AF-A0AAE0GQF2-F1
#
_entry.id   AF-A0AAE0GQF2-F1
#
_cell.length_a   1.000
_cell.length_b   1.000
_cell.length_c   1.000
_cell.angle_alpha   90.00
_cell.angle_beta   90.00
_cell.angle_gamma   90.00
#
_symmetry.space_group_name_H-M   'P 1'
#
loop_
_entity.id
_entity.type
_entity.pdbx_description
1 polymer ?
#
loop_
_entity_poly.entity_id
_entity_poly.type
_entity_poly.pdbx_seq_one_letter_code
_entity_poly.pdbx_strand_id
1 'polypeptide(L)'
;MTWRRSALYIVVVFSFFTAIFQSVGLVATVQFYYEVRDKAEDDGTTLDINQRLPFYEYTKALAAITLARMYKDASLVLVLMEATFVALMWLALWEMFHGYYNYDADEIDLMTRCDQLVYTDAGTEYNAQYVSATCGLVGVVPLEVTYANATRNLDGGAIHRACTDAIKLLADDSSEKGEEEAVARLTEGCQDLDKFFQAFHGGSGQEMDDTVDRLTMLAEKAADLVISILNAISTIQYLLPAAVSIAPAILRGALTVKTLVPQSSLPGMFILMLPWLYCPIIWCLYSIVFQFVGNIVLLIGLLLLAFAPMINYFVGQLLRVAEPMDEQGAMRILKAIAMYTNCLFVGAYVLIMVFVVFHYSASTDEMDKTMEFKADFQESLSGFRSLCTILVSTVANYLFTTLAGADWMIGEIVAQRHFELWLETGHDVQYIVKSINRQEKITGRTLEMCPHLKSRDSIHTLDAYPDFPELHGG
;
A
#
# COMPACT_ATOMS: atom_id res chain seq x y z
N MET A 1 13.18 16.55 14.80
CA MET A 1 11.81 16.45 15.38
C MET A 1 10.70 16.81 14.38
N THR A 2 10.97 17.65 13.39
CA THR A 2 10.04 18.09 12.33
C THR A 2 9.44 16.93 11.50
N TRP A 3 10.26 15.97 11.07
CA TRP A 3 9.79 14.82 10.27
C TRP A 3 8.72 13.95 10.96
N ARG A 4 8.76 13.84 12.30
CA ARG A 4 7.77 13.06 13.08
C ARG A 4 6.35 13.63 13.00
N ARG A 5 6.22 14.95 12.88
CA ARG A 5 4.91 15.64 12.82
C ARG A 5 4.30 15.57 11.41
N SER A 6 5.14 15.61 10.37
CA SER A 6 4.70 15.48 8.97
C SER A 6 4.17 14.07 8.66
N ALA A 7 4.81 13.02 9.19
CA ALA A 7 4.35 11.64 9.01
C ALA A 7 2.95 11.39 9.60
N LEU A 8 2.67 11.93 10.79
CA LEU A 8 1.35 11.82 11.43
C LEU A 8 0.26 12.48 10.58
N TYR A 9 0.54 13.66 10.02
CA TYR A 9 -0.41 14.40 9.18
C TYR A 9 -0.72 13.67 7.88
N ILE A 10 0.30 13.13 7.19
CA ILE A 10 0.12 12.35 5.97
C ILE A 10 -0.79 11.14 6.25
N VAL A 11 -0.56 10.43 7.35
CA VAL A 11 -1.40 9.28 7.75
C VAL A 11 -2.85 9.71 8.05
N VAL A 12 -3.05 10.81 8.77
CA VAL A 12 -4.39 11.31 9.12
C VAL A 12 -5.16 11.77 7.88
N VAL A 13 -4.53 12.54 6.99
CA VAL A 13 -5.12 13.04 5.74
C VAL A 13 -5.42 11.88 4.79
N PHE A 14 -4.46 10.96 4.61
CA PHE A 14 -4.64 9.77 3.77
C PHE A 14 -5.78 8.88 4.29
N SER A 15 -5.83 8.66 5.61
CA SER A 15 -6.91 7.91 6.24
C SER A 15 -8.26 8.61 6.03
N PHE A 16 -8.33 9.93 6.18
CA PHE A 16 -9.56 10.70 5.99
C PHE A 16 -10.10 10.58 4.55
N PHE A 17 -9.24 10.74 3.55
CA PHE A 17 -9.66 10.61 2.15
C PHE A 17 -10.08 9.17 1.80
N THR A 18 -9.34 8.15 2.26
CA THR A 18 -9.72 6.75 2.01
C THR A 18 -11.09 6.39 2.58
N ALA A 19 -11.45 6.85 3.78
CA ALA A 19 -12.80 6.62 4.32
C ALA A 19 -13.90 7.42 3.61
N ILE A 20 -13.62 8.66 3.17
CA ILE A 20 -14.56 9.40 2.33
C ILE A 20 -14.81 8.63 1.02
N PHE A 21 -13.76 8.14 0.36
CA PHE A 21 -13.92 7.38 -0.88
C PHE A 21 -14.66 6.06 -0.67
N GLN A 22 -14.42 5.35 0.44
CA GLN A 22 -15.14 4.13 0.78
C GLN A 22 -16.62 4.41 1.06
N SER A 23 -16.94 5.45 1.84
CA SER A 23 -18.31 5.80 2.21
C SER A 23 -19.12 6.37 1.05
N VAL A 24 -18.59 7.36 0.32
CA VAL A 24 -19.24 7.98 -0.84
C VAL A 24 -19.37 6.97 -1.99
N GLY A 25 -18.33 6.18 -2.22
CA GLY A 25 -18.33 5.20 -3.29
C GLY A 25 -19.42 4.13 -3.09
N LEU A 26 -19.57 3.59 -1.88
CA LEU A 26 -20.58 2.56 -1.62
C LEU A 26 -22.01 3.10 -1.81
N VAL A 27 -22.28 4.31 -1.31
CA VAL A 27 -23.59 4.97 -1.47
C VAL A 27 -23.89 5.25 -2.94
N ALA A 28 -22.90 5.76 -3.70
CA ALA A 28 -23.05 6.02 -5.12
C ALA A 28 -23.32 4.74 -5.92
N THR A 29 -22.63 3.63 -5.60
CA THR A 29 -22.88 2.33 -6.26
C THR A 29 -24.29 1.81 -5.98
N VAL A 30 -24.77 1.92 -4.73
CA VAL A 30 -26.14 1.54 -4.36
C VAL A 30 -27.16 2.40 -5.09
N GLN A 31 -26.96 3.72 -5.13
CA GLN A 31 -27.89 4.65 -5.77
C GLN A 31 -27.94 4.45 -7.29
N PHE A 32 -26.78 4.23 -7.93
CA PHE A 32 -26.69 3.92 -9.35
C PHE A 32 -27.42 2.61 -9.71
N TYR A 33 -27.30 1.59 -8.85
CA TYR A 33 -28.02 0.33 -9.04
C TYR A 33 -29.55 0.55 -9.06
N TYR A 34 -30.09 1.34 -8.12
CA TYR A 34 -31.51 1.68 -8.09
C TYR A 34 -31.94 2.43 -9.36
N GLU A 35 -31.17 3.42 -9.79
CA GLU A 35 -31.51 4.23 -10.96
C GLU A 35 -31.53 3.41 -12.26
N VAL A 36 -30.59 2.46 -12.41
CA VAL A 36 -30.59 1.54 -13.57
C VAL A 36 -31.76 0.56 -13.50
N ARG A 37 -32.09 0.07 -12.30
CA ARG A 37 -33.17 -0.89 -12.10
C ARG A 37 -34.53 -0.27 -12.38
N ASP A 38 -34.82 0.87 -11.76
CA ASP A 38 -36.10 1.55 -11.90
C ASP A 38 -36.35 1.92 -13.38
N LYS A 39 -35.29 2.31 -14.09
CA LYS A 39 -35.37 2.59 -15.53
C LYS A 39 -35.65 1.34 -16.38
N ALA A 40 -35.07 0.19 -16.03
CA ALA A 40 -35.34 -1.07 -16.72
C ALA A 40 -36.77 -1.59 -16.46
N GLU A 41 -37.31 -1.32 -15.26
CA GLU A 41 -38.69 -1.66 -14.88
C GLU A 41 -39.70 -0.77 -15.62
N ASP A 42 -39.42 0.53 -15.73
CA ASP A 42 -40.23 1.51 -16.47
C ASP A 42 -40.31 1.21 -17.98
N ASP A 43 -39.22 0.71 -18.57
CA ASP A 43 -39.15 0.38 -20.01
C ASP A 43 -40.00 -0.86 -20.38
N GLY A 44 -40.68 -1.51 -19.43
CA GLY A 44 -41.49 -2.71 -19.66
C GLY A 44 -40.66 -3.92 -20.08
N THR A 45 -39.34 -3.79 -20.09
CA THR A 45 -38.38 -4.89 -20.03
C THR A 45 -38.42 -5.47 -18.62
N THR A 46 -39.55 -6.07 -18.24
CA THR A 46 -39.58 -6.96 -17.07
C THR A 46 -38.58 -8.07 -17.35
N LEU A 47 -37.40 -7.88 -16.78
CA LEU A 47 -36.25 -8.74 -16.87
C LEU A 47 -36.63 -10.03 -16.13
N ASP A 48 -37.33 -10.93 -16.81
CA ASP A 48 -37.61 -12.24 -16.27
C ASP A 48 -36.25 -12.96 -16.18
N ILE A 49 -35.65 -12.95 -15.00
CA ILE A 49 -34.38 -13.61 -14.68
C ILE A 49 -34.45 -15.12 -15.02
N ASN A 50 -35.64 -15.68 -15.25
CA ASN A 50 -35.82 -17.03 -15.74
C ASN A 50 -35.69 -17.20 -17.27
N GLN A 51 -35.73 -16.13 -18.07
CA GLN A 51 -35.43 -16.23 -19.50
C GLN A 51 -33.91 -16.31 -19.69
N ARG A 52 -33.49 -17.54 -20.05
CA ARG A 52 -32.12 -17.99 -20.35
C ARG A 52 -31.50 -17.27 -21.55
N LEU A 53 -31.38 -15.96 -21.53
CA LEU A 53 -30.25 -15.35 -22.22
C LEU A 53 -28.99 -15.95 -21.57
N PRO A 54 -27.98 -16.38 -22.35
CA PRO A 54 -26.75 -16.89 -21.77
C PRO A 54 -26.23 -15.80 -20.85
N PHE A 55 -26.17 -16.11 -19.55
CA PHE A 55 -25.79 -15.20 -18.46
C PHE A 55 -24.52 -14.38 -18.78
N TYR A 56 -23.66 -14.94 -19.64
CA TYR A 56 -22.48 -14.34 -20.25
C TYR A 56 -22.74 -13.09 -21.14
N GLU A 57 -23.78 -13.08 -21.99
CA GLU A 57 -24.14 -11.92 -22.81
C GLU A 57 -24.74 -10.80 -21.93
N TYR A 58 -25.46 -11.18 -20.88
CA TYR A 58 -26.04 -10.24 -19.92
C TYR A 58 -24.97 -9.58 -19.03
N THR A 59 -24.04 -10.37 -18.47
CA THR A 59 -22.91 -9.81 -17.70
C THR A 59 -22.00 -8.99 -18.60
N LYS A 60 -21.79 -9.37 -19.87
CA LYS A 60 -21.12 -8.52 -20.86
C LYS A 60 -21.86 -7.22 -21.13
N ALA A 61 -23.17 -7.24 -21.33
CA ALA A 61 -23.94 -6.02 -21.60
C ALA A 61 -23.98 -5.11 -20.37
N LEU A 62 -24.18 -5.66 -19.17
CA LEU A 62 -24.20 -4.89 -17.94
C LEU A 62 -22.81 -4.37 -17.58
N ALA A 63 -21.77 -5.20 -17.71
CA ALA A 63 -20.38 -4.77 -17.54
C ALA A 63 -20.00 -3.74 -18.60
N ALA A 64 -20.39 -3.92 -19.87
CA ALA A 64 -20.12 -2.96 -20.95
C ALA A 64 -20.90 -1.65 -20.78
N ILE A 65 -22.14 -1.66 -20.29
CA ILE A 65 -22.90 -0.43 -20.00
C ILE A 65 -22.32 0.28 -18.78
N THR A 66 -21.97 -0.47 -17.73
CA THR A 66 -21.35 0.10 -16.52
C THR A 66 -19.94 0.63 -16.84
N LEU A 67 -19.13 -0.12 -17.59
CA LEU A 67 -17.82 0.31 -18.11
C LEU A 67 -17.94 1.46 -19.08
N ALA A 68 -18.88 1.45 -20.03
CA ALA A 68 -19.05 2.52 -21.02
C ALA A 68 -19.53 3.83 -20.38
N ARG A 69 -20.35 3.77 -19.32
CA ARG A 69 -20.77 4.97 -18.58
C ARG A 69 -19.69 5.47 -17.62
N MET A 70 -18.95 4.57 -16.97
CA MET A 70 -17.72 4.94 -16.25
C MET A 70 -16.68 5.56 -17.20
N TYR A 71 -16.48 5.00 -18.41
CA TYR A 71 -15.55 5.53 -19.41
C TYR A 71 -16.02 6.87 -20.00
N LYS A 72 -17.32 7.05 -20.23
CA LYS A 72 -17.83 8.29 -20.85
C LYS A 72 -17.61 9.53 -19.98
N ASP A 73 -17.58 9.36 -18.66
CA ASP A 73 -17.32 10.45 -17.71
C ASP A 73 -15.85 10.50 -17.23
N ALA A 74 -15.09 9.40 -17.30
CA ALA A 74 -13.70 9.34 -16.82
C ALA A 74 -12.60 9.43 -17.91
N SER A 75 -12.89 9.12 -19.18
CA SER A 75 -11.85 8.74 -20.16
C SER A 75 -10.88 9.83 -20.63
N LEU A 76 -11.27 11.12 -20.67
CA LEU A 76 -10.32 12.15 -21.12
C LEU A 76 -9.36 12.56 -20.00
N VAL A 77 -9.83 12.63 -18.76
CA VAL A 77 -9.04 13.04 -17.60
C VAL A 77 -8.13 11.90 -17.14
N LEU A 78 -8.62 10.65 -17.14
CA LEU A 78 -7.84 9.49 -16.70
C LEU A 78 -6.67 9.19 -17.65
N VAL A 79 -6.86 9.30 -18.96
CA VAL A 79 -5.80 9.06 -19.97
C VAL A 79 -4.76 10.19 -19.98
N LEU A 80 -5.17 11.45 -19.78
CA LEU A 80 -4.23 12.56 -19.58
C LEU A 80 -3.49 12.47 -18.24
N MET A 81 -4.13 11.93 -17.20
CA MET A 81 -3.51 11.67 -15.90
C MET A 81 -2.52 10.49 -15.95
N GLU A 82 -2.79 9.43 -16.71
CA GLU A 82 -1.84 8.32 -16.91
C GLU A 82 -0.60 8.76 -17.72
N ALA A 83 -0.78 9.55 -18.79
CA ALA A 83 0.34 10.08 -19.57
C ALA A 83 1.21 11.07 -18.77
N THR A 84 0.60 11.90 -17.91
CA THR A 84 1.33 12.77 -16.99
C THR A 84 1.94 12.00 -15.81
N PHE A 85 1.31 10.93 -15.34
CA PHE A 85 1.83 10.02 -14.31
C PHE A 85 3.13 9.35 -14.77
N VAL A 86 3.18 8.81 -16.00
CA VAL A 86 4.41 8.18 -16.54
C VAL A 86 5.51 9.22 -16.75
N ALA A 87 5.20 10.39 -17.29
CA ALA A 87 6.21 11.44 -17.52
C ALA A 87 6.80 12.03 -16.22
N LEU A 88 5.98 12.16 -15.17
CA LEU A 88 6.39 12.74 -13.89
C LEU A 88 7.05 11.72 -12.97
N MET A 89 6.63 10.46 -13.04
CA MET A 89 7.36 9.37 -12.38
C MET A 89 8.75 9.22 -13.01
N TRP A 90 8.90 9.35 -14.34
CA TRP A 90 10.21 9.34 -14.99
C TRP A 90 11.09 10.54 -14.60
N LEU A 91 10.53 11.75 -14.49
CA LEU A 91 11.27 12.95 -14.03
C LEU A 91 11.66 12.88 -12.54
N ALA A 92 10.77 12.39 -11.67
CA ALA A 92 11.09 12.22 -10.25
C ALA A 92 12.09 11.09 -10.01
N LEU A 93 12.02 10.01 -10.80
CA LEU A 93 13.03 8.96 -10.82
C LEU A 93 14.37 9.49 -11.33
N TRP A 94 14.38 10.31 -12.40
CA TRP A 94 15.60 10.92 -12.91
C TRP A 94 16.29 11.78 -11.85
N GLU A 95 15.58 12.65 -11.13
CA GLU A 95 16.13 13.48 -10.05
C GLU A 95 16.63 12.66 -8.85
N MET A 96 15.89 11.61 -8.43
CA MET A 96 16.33 10.74 -7.33
C MET A 96 17.53 9.88 -7.70
N PHE A 97 17.60 9.38 -8.94
CA PHE A 97 18.74 8.60 -9.41
C PHE A 97 19.95 9.49 -9.67
N HIS A 98 19.79 10.71 -10.20
CA HIS A 98 20.92 11.60 -10.47
C HIS A 98 21.60 12.12 -9.20
N GLY A 99 20.86 12.20 -8.08
CA GLY A 99 21.41 12.54 -6.77
C GLY A 99 22.07 11.36 -6.04
N TYR A 100 21.63 10.11 -6.30
CA TYR A 100 22.09 8.94 -5.55
C TYR A 100 23.12 8.07 -6.29
N TYR A 101 23.13 8.07 -7.64
CA TYR A 101 24.07 7.28 -8.44
C TYR A 101 25.39 7.99 -8.77
N ASN A 102 25.58 9.24 -8.33
CA ASN A 102 26.86 9.95 -8.45
C ASN A 102 27.75 9.80 -7.20
N TYR A 103 27.33 9.01 -6.21
CA TYR A 103 28.25 8.44 -5.22
C TYR A 103 28.70 7.08 -5.76
N ASP A 104 29.65 7.11 -6.69
CA ASP A 104 30.50 5.94 -6.91
C ASP A 104 31.05 5.55 -5.53
N ALA A 105 30.66 4.37 -5.08
CA ALA A 105 31.22 3.70 -3.93
C ALA A 105 32.62 3.20 -4.28
N ASP A 106 33.50 4.12 -4.67
CA ASP A 106 34.91 3.91 -4.46
C ASP A 106 35.06 3.86 -2.93
N GLU A 107 35.47 2.69 -2.48
CA GLU A 107 35.88 2.31 -1.13
C GLU A 107 37.08 3.16 -0.71
N ILE A 108 36.89 4.47 -0.60
CA ILE A 108 37.91 5.40 -0.13
C ILE A 108 37.87 5.32 1.39
N ASP A 109 38.71 4.43 1.90
CA ASP A 109 39.12 4.32 3.29
C ASP A 109 39.22 5.71 3.94
N LEU A 110 38.63 5.87 5.13
CA LEU A 110 38.67 7.12 5.91
C LEU A 110 40.11 7.61 6.06
N MET A 111 41.07 6.69 6.18
CA MET A 111 42.49 7.00 6.23
C MET A 111 43.01 7.55 4.90
N THR A 112 42.56 7.03 3.76
CA THR A 112 42.92 7.57 2.45
C THR A 112 42.37 8.98 2.25
N ARG A 113 41.16 9.28 2.74
CA ARG A 113 40.61 10.66 2.72
C ARG A 113 41.36 11.59 3.66
N CYS A 114 41.70 11.13 4.87
CA CYS A 114 42.53 11.91 5.79
C CYS A 114 43.93 12.14 5.23
N ASP A 115 44.56 11.14 4.60
CA ASP A 115 45.85 11.29 3.93
C ASP A 115 45.76 12.25 2.75
N GLN A 116 44.70 12.18 1.94
CA GLN A 116 44.49 13.17 0.89
C GLN A 116 44.31 14.59 1.46
N LEU A 117 43.66 14.73 2.62
CA LEU A 117 43.52 16.03 3.29
C LEU A 117 44.85 16.56 3.87
N VAL A 118 45.73 15.67 4.30
CA VAL A 118 47.01 16.02 4.93
C VAL A 118 48.11 16.26 3.88
N TYR A 119 48.10 15.49 2.78
CA TYR A 119 49.21 15.47 1.82
C TYR A 119 48.91 16.11 0.47
N THR A 120 47.64 16.33 0.11
CA THR A 120 47.28 17.02 -1.14
C THR A 120 46.80 18.42 -0.82
N ASP A 121 47.48 19.44 -1.35
CA ASP A 121 46.95 20.81 -1.48
C ASP A 121 45.76 20.75 -2.46
N ALA A 122 44.61 20.29 -1.97
CA ALA A 122 43.36 20.36 -2.71
C ALA A 122 43.03 21.86 -2.86
N GLY A 123 43.05 22.36 -4.11
CA GLY A 123 42.72 23.75 -4.39
C GLY A 123 41.37 24.14 -3.79
N THR A 124 41.23 25.42 -3.43
CA THR A 124 40.12 25.96 -2.64
C THR A 124 38.72 25.63 -3.17
N GLU A 125 38.58 25.43 -4.48
CA GLU A 125 37.29 25.25 -5.16
C GLU A 125 36.52 23.96 -4.79
N TYR A 126 37.15 22.96 -4.15
CA TYR A 126 36.48 21.69 -3.78
C TYR A 126 36.38 21.42 -2.27
N ASN A 127 36.82 22.37 -1.43
CA ASN A 127 37.00 22.15 0.00
C ASN A 127 35.68 21.88 0.76
N ALA A 128 34.63 22.65 0.48
CA ALA A 128 33.35 22.50 1.17
C ALA A 128 32.66 21.14 0.88
N GLN A 129 32.69 20.69 -0.37
CA GLN A 129 32.10 19.41 -0.77
C GLN A 129 32.88 18.23 -0.16
N TYR A 130 34.20 18.37 -0.06
CA TYR A 130 35.08 17.34 0.48
C TYR A 130 34.97 17.21 2.01
N VAL A 131 34.86 18.34 2.72
CA VAL A 131 34.60 18.38 4.17
C VAL A 131 33.24 17.75 4.49
N SER A 132 32.19 18.11 3.75
CA SER A 132 30.84 17.56 3.93
C SER A 132 30.80 16.04 3.72
N ALA A 133 31.47 15.54 2.68
CA ALA A 133 31.56 14.11 2.39
C ALA A 133 32.32 13.34 3.50
N THR A 134 33.48 13.85 3.92
CA THR A 134 34.31 13.23 4.96
C THR A 134 33.60 13.20 6.30
N CYS A 135 32.94 14.30 6.68
CA CYS A 135 32.22 14.36 7.95
C CYS A 135 30.89 13.60 7.95
N GLY A 136 30.27 13.41 6.78
CA GLY A 136 29.14 12.50 6.62
C GLY A 136 29.50 11.04 6.95
N LEU A 137 30.71 10.61 6.60
CA LEU A 137 31.25 9.30 6.95
C LEU A 137 31.60 9.19 8.44
N VAL A 138 32.35 10.18 8.98
CA VAL A 138 32.79 10.17 10.39
C VAL A 138 31.59 10.13 11.34
N GLY A 139 30.53 10.90 11.08
CA GLY A 139 29.37 11.01 11.97
C GLY A 139 28.55 9.72 12.15
N VAL A 140 28.77 8.70 11.31
CA VAL A 140 28.05 7.42 11.37
C VAL A 140 28.82 6.37 12.17
N VAL A 141 30.12 6.55 12.43
CA VAL A 141 30.97 5.54 13.06
C VAL A 141 31.05 5.75 14.59
N PRO A 142 30.45 4.88 15.42
CA PRO A 142 30.63 4.96 16.87
C PRO A 142 32.05 4.52 17.26
N LEU A 143 32.89 5.47 17.68
CA LEU A 143 34.32 5.24 17.99
C LEU A 143 34.62 4.97 19.47
N GLU A 144 33.67 4.45 20.25
CA GLU A 144 33.97 3.94 21.60
C GLU A 144 34.48 2.49 21.52
N VAL A 145 35.80 2.33 21.35
CA VAL A 145 36.45 1.02 21.40
C VAL A 145 37.14 0.83 22.75
N THR A 146 36.46 0.18 23.68
CA THR A 146 37.05 -0.24 24.96
C THR A 146 37.85 -1.53 24.80
N TYR A 147 39.18 -1.45 24.86
CA TYR A 147 40.05 -2.63 24.92
C TYR A 147 40.21 -3.14 26.35
N ALA A 148 40.09 -4.46 26.52
CA ALA A 148 39.98 -5.11 27.83
C ALA A 148 41.23 -5.01 28.73
N ASN A 149 42.40 -4.59 28.23
CA ASN A 149 43.64 -4.60 29.03
C ASN A 149 44.54 -3.35 28.89
N ALA A 150 44.12 -2.33 28.15
CA ALA A 150 44.83 -1.04 28.11
C ALA A 150 43.78 0.08 28.05
N THR A 151 43.67 0.87 29.12
CA THR A 151 42.80 2.05 29.20
C THR A 151 43.35 3.20 28.36
N ARG A 152 43.56 2.98 27.07
CA ARG A 152 43.71 4.07 26.10
C ARG A 152 42.38 4.18 25.38
N ASN A 153 41.52 5.03 25.95
CA ASN A 153 40.31 5.44 25.26
C ASN A 153 40.76 6.23 24.02
N LEU A 154 40.50 5.68 22.84
CA LEU A 154 40.47 6.48 21.63
C LEU A 154 39.35 7.51 21.84
N ASP A 155 39.70 8.77 22.09
CA ASP A 155 38.70 9.85 22.09
C ASP A 155 38.35 10.16 20.64
N GLY A 156 37.52 9.29 20.04
CA GLY A 156 36.89 9.56 18.74
C GLY A 156 36.08 10.87 18.75
N GLY A 157 35.83 11.44 19.93
CA GLY A 157 35.29 12.78 20.08
C GLY A 157 36.18 13.86 19.47
N ALA A 158 37.49 13.67 19.33
CA ALA A 158 38.37 14.66 18.70
C ALA A 158 38.02 14.89 17.22
N ILE A 159 37.92 13.82 16.43
CA ILE A 159 37.57 13.92 15.01
C ILE A 159 36.10 14.31 14.81
N HIS A 160 35.19 13.85 15.69
CA HIS A 160 33.79 14.28 15.65
C HIS A 160 33.61 15.77 15.98
N ARG A 161 34.36 16.30 16.95
CA ARG A 161 34.39 17.73 17.27
C ARG A 161 34.95 18.53 16.10
N ALA A 162 36.09 18.10 15.54
CA ALA A 162 36.68 18.73 14.36
C ALA A 162 35.69 18.78 13.18
N CYS A 163 34.98 17.68 12.91
CA CYS A 163 33.95 17.65 11.87
C CYS A 163 32.75 18.54 12.17
N THR A 164 32.29 18.56 13.42
CA THR A 164 31.17 19.42 13.83
C THR A 164 31.53 20.90 13.70
N ASP A 165 32.76 21.25 14.07
CA ASP A 165 33.25 22.63 14.01
C ASP A 165 33.51 23.05 12.55
N ALA A 166 34.05 22.16 11.71
CA ALA A 166 34.22 22.40 10.28
C ALA A 166 32.88 22.60 9.56
N ILE A 167 31.85 21.78 9.86
CA ILE A 167 30.51 21.96 9.29
C ILE A 167 29.89 23.28 9.75
N LYS A 168 30.06 23.66 11.01
CA LYS A 168 29.58 24.96 11.53
C LYS A 168 30.26 26.13 10.84
N LEU A 169 31.58 26.07 10.66
CA LEU A 169 32.34 27.11 9.96
C LEU A 169 31.85 27.31 8.52
N LEU A 170 31.58 26.20 7.80
CA LEU A 170 31.02 26.26 6.45
C LEU A 170 29.59 26.83 6.42
N ALA A 171 28.81 26.60 7.48
CA ALA A 171 27.45 27.14 7.59
C ALA A 171 27.42 28.63 7.98
N ASP A 172 28.34 29.05 8.85
CA ASP A 172 28.39 30.41 9.39
C ASP A 172 29.12 31.38 8.45
N ASP A 173 30.15 30.92 7.72
CA ASP A 173 30.96 31.74 6.82
C ASP A 173 31.31 30.98 5.53
N SER A 174 30.53 31.20 4.47
CA SER A 174 30.77 30.62 3.15
C SER A 174 31.84 31.36 2.35
N SER A 175 32.66 32.21 2.98
CA SER A 175 33.80 32.85 2.32
C SER A 175 34.96 31.87 2.18
N GLU A 176 35.86 32.14 1.23
CA GLU A 176 37.09 31.36 0.99
C GLU A 176 37.91 31.15 2.28
N LYS A 177 37.85 32.13 3.20
CA LYS A 177 38.52 32.07 4.50
C LYS A 177 37.84 31.08 5.47
N GLY A 178 36.51 31.00 5.46
CA GLY A 178 35.76 30.04 6.26
C GLY A 178 35.99 28.59 5.79
N GLU A 179 36.11 28.39 4.48
CA GLU A 179 36.47 27.10 3.90
C GLU A 179 37.90 26.66 4.27
N GLU A 180 38.87 27.58 4.22
CA GLU A 180 40.26 27.31 4.62
C GLU A 180 40.36 26.94 6.11
N GLU A 181 39.64 27.67 6.97
CA GLU A 181 39.59 27.38 8.41
C GLU A 181 38.90 26.03 8.72
N ALA A 182 37.82 25.71 7.99
CA ALA A 182 37.13 24.43 8.12
C ALA A 182 38.03 23.24 7.73
N VAL A 183 38.78 23.36 6.63
CA VAL A 183 39.74 22.35 6.20
C VAL A 183 40.87 22.23 7.23
N ALA A 184 41.46 23.34 7.69
CA ALA A 184 42.54 23.31 8.67
C ALA A 184 42.14 22.58 9.97
N ARG A 185 40.92 22.82 10.46
CA ARG A 185 40.36 22.13 11.63
C ARG A 185 40.17 20.64 11.40
N LEU A 186 39.68 20.27 10.21
CA LEU A 186 39.52 18.86 9.85
C LEU A 186 40.88 18.16 9.71
N THR A 187 41.88 18.82 9.12
CA THR A 187 43.26 18.33 9.01
C THR A 187 43.88 18.10 10.39
N GLU A 188 43.68 19.00 11.35
CA GLU A 188 44.12 18.82 12.74
C GLU A 188 43.50 17.55 13.36
N GLY A 189 42.19 17.35 13.17
CA GLY A 189 41.49 16.14 13.61
C GLY A 189 42.02 14.84 12.98
N CYS A 190 42.33 14.87 11.67
CA CYS A 190 42.93 13.74 10.96
C CYS A 190 44.37 13.47 11.43
N GLN A 191 45.19 14.49 11.70
CA GLN A 191 46.54 14.32 12.21
C GLN A 191 46.58 13.70 13.61
N ASP A 192 45.62 14.05 14.47
CA ASP A 192 45.51 13.42 15.79
C ASP A 192 45.09 11.95 15.70
N LEU A 193 44.26 11.61 14.71
CA LEU A 193 43.93 10.23 14.37
C LEU A 193 45.17 9.47 13.86
N ASP A 194 45.96 10.06 12.95
CA ASP A 194 47.21 9.46 12.44
C ASP A 194 48.25 9.26 13.57
N LYS A 195 48.47 10.25 14.43
CA LYS A 195 49.35 10.10 15.62
C LYS A 195 48.90 8.98 16.53
N PHE A 196 47.60 8.80 16.70
CA PHE A 196 47.05 7.69 17.46
C PHE A 196 47.45 6.36 16.79
N PHE A 197 47.22 6.20 15.48
CA PHE A 197 47.62 5.00 14.76
C PHE A 197 49.13 4.75 14.85
N GLN A 198 49.96 5.76 14.65
CA GLN A 198 51.42 5.64 14.76
C GLN A 198 51.87 5.23 16.18
N ALA A 199 51.20 5.71 17.23
CA ALA A 199 51.49 5.30 18.60
C ALA A 199 51.13 3.82 18.88
N PHE A 200 50.27 3.21 18.08
CA PHE A 200 49.94 1.80 18.13
C PHE A 200 50.91 0.92 17.32
N HIS A 201 51.55 1.44 16.27
CA HIS A 201 52.51 0.71 15.42
C HIS A 201 53.80 0.26 16.15
N GLY A 202 54.02 0.68 17.40
CA GLY A 202 55.14 0.22 18.24
C GLY A 202 54.94 -1.16 18.90
N GLY A 203 53.73 -1.72 18.87
CA GLY A 203 53.45 -3.12 19.26
C GLY A 203 53.72 -4.08 18.09
N SER A 204 53.92 -5.38 18.36
CA SER A 204 54.13 -6.38 17.30
C SER A 204 53.03 -6.30 16.24
N GLY A 205 53.38 -5.86 15.02
CA GLY A 205 52.41 -5.47 13.98
C GLY A 205 51.32 -6.49 13.65
N GLN A 206 51.51 -7.77 13.99
CA GLN A 206 50.48 -8.81 13.85
C GLN A 206 49.23 -8.61 14.71
N GLU A 207 49.34 -8.10 15.94
CA GLU A 207 48.13 -7.91 16.78
C GLU A 207 47.28 -6.72 16.30
N MET A 208 47.91 -5.77 15.61
CA MET A 208 47.23 -4.59 15.09
C MET A 208 46.52 -4.89 13.78
N ASP A 209 47.12 -5.66 12.89
CA ASP A 209 46.50 -6.13 11.64
C ASP A 209 45.18 -6.87 11.93
N ASP A 210 45.22 -7.83 12.86
CA ASP A 210 44.04 -8.59 13.29
C ASP A 210 42.93 -7.72 13.89
N THR A 211 43.29 -6.57 14.45
CA THR A 211 42.35 -5.64 15.08
C THR A 211 41.71 -4.70 14.07
N VAL A 212 42.52 -4.18 13.14
CA VAL A 212 42.04 -3.35 12.03
C VAL A 212 41.09 -4.17 11.17
N ASP A 213 41.45 -5.41 10.84
CA ASP A 213 40.61 -6.33 10.06
C ASP A 213 39.25 -6.61 10.72
N ARG A 214 39.19 -6.65 12.06
CA ARG A 214 37.90 -6.81 12.77
C ARG A 214 37.06 -5.55 12.72
N LEU A 215 37.68 -4.38 12.84
CA LEU A 215 36.97 -3.10 12.79
C LEU A 215 36.46 -2.80 11.39
N THR A 216 37.26 -3.04 10.36
CA THR A 216 36.84 -2.90 8.95
C THR A 216 35.71 -3.87 8.64
N MET A 217 35.82 -5.13 9.07
CA MET A 217 34.73 -6.10 8.91
C MET A 217 33.45 -5.70 9.66
N LEU A 218 33.54 -5.16 10.88
CA LEU A 218 32.37 -4.68 11.61
C LEU A 218 31.75 -3.45 10.94
N ALA A 219 32.56 -2.53 10.44
CA ALA A 219 32.11 -1.35 9.72
C ALA A 219 31.42 -1.73 8.40
N GLU A 220 32.01 -2.65 7.63
CA GLU A 220 31.42 -3.21 6.41
C GLU A 220 30.06 -3.84 6.71
N LYS A 221 29.95 -4.69 7.75
CA LYS A 221 28.68 -5.32 8.12
C LYS A 221 27.64 -4.32 8.64
N ALA A 222 28.06 -3.27 9.33
CA ALA A 222 27.17 -2.19 9.75
C ALA A 222 26.67 -1.39 8.55
N ALA A 223 27.54 -1.05 7.61
CA ALA A 223 27.20 -0.35 6.37
C ALA A 223 26.24 -1.19 5.51
N ASP A 224 26.54 -2.48 5.29
CA ASP A 224 25.67 -3.43 4.59
C ASP A 224 24.28 -3.50 5.22
N LEU A 225 24.22 -3.58 6.56
CA LEU A 225 22.96 -3.62 7.30
C LEU A 225 22.16 -2.33 7.11
N VAL A 226 22.80 -1.16 7.19
CA VAL A 226 22.16 0.14 6.98
C VAL A 226 21.64 0.26 5.55
N ILE A 227 22.46 -0.07 4.54
CA ILE A 227 22.05 -0.04 3.13
C ILE A 227 20.88 -1.00 2.89
N SER A 228 20.93 -2.21 3.48
CA SER A 228 19.85 -3.18 3.39
C SER A 228 18.54 -2.68 4.03
N ILE A 229 18.62 -2.04 5.21
CA ILE A 229 17.47 -1.45 5.88
C ILE A 229 16.88 -0.30 5.06
N LEU A 230 17.72 0.60 4.52
CA LEU A 230 17.26 1.71 3.69
C LEU A 230 16.57 1.21 2.42
N ASN A 231 17.14 0.21 1.75
CA ASN A 231 16.54 -0.42 0.59
C ASN A 231 15.23 -1.15 0.94
N ALA A 232 15.16 -1.82 2.09
CA ALA A 232 13.95 -2.47 2.58
C ALA A 232 12.85 -1.45 2.88
N ILE A 233 13.17 -0.33 3.53
CA ILE A 233 12.22 0.76 3.81
C ILE A 233 11.69 1.35 2.49
N SER A 234 12.59 1.62 1.54
CA SER A 234 12.23 2.11 0.20
C SER A 234 11.28 1.13 -0.51
N THR A 235 11.61 -0.16 -0.51
CA THR A 235 10.78 -1.21 -1.11
C THR A 235 9.41 -1.34 -0.43
N ILE A 236 9.37 -1.25 0.91
CA ILE A 236 8.12 -1.24 1.67
C ILE A 236 7.27 -0.03 1.28
N GLN A 237 7.85 1.15 1.10
CA GLN A 237 7.10 2.34 0.68
C GLN A 237 6.42 2.15 -0.69
N TYR A 238 7.01 1.39 -1.61
CA TYR A 238 6.38 1.08 -2.90
C TYR A 238 5.32 -0.01 -2.82
N LEU A 239 5.55 -1.07 -2.04
CA LEU A 239 4.64 -2.21 -1.95
C LEU A 239 3.45 -1.94 -1.03
N LEU A 240 3.65 -1.15 0.03
CA LEU A 240 2.68 -0.99 1.09
C LEU A 240 1.37 -0.33 0.61
N PRO A 241 1.38 0.76 -0.18
CA PRO A 241 0.14 1.37 -0.67
C PRO A 241 -0.69 0.39 -1.51
N ALA A 242 -0.02 -0.39 -2.38
CA ALA A 242 -0.68 -1.39 -3.21
C ALA A 242 -1.26 -2.53 -2.36
N ALA A 243 -0.48 -3.06 -1.40
CA ALA A 243 -0.92 -4.11 -0.49
C ALA A 243 -2.13 -3.68 0.35
N VAL A 244 -2.10 -2.43 0.86
CA VAL A 244 -3.17 -1.86 1.67
C VAL A 244 -4.42 -1.55 0.84
N SER A 245 -4.28 -1.22 -0.46
CA SER A 245 -5.45 -0.97 -1.32
C SER A 245 -6.17 -2.25 -1.78
N ILE A 246 -5.47 -3.38 -1.84
CA ILE A 246 -6.03 -4.63 -2.40
C ILE A 246 -7.21 -5.14 -1.57
N ALA A 247 -7.04 -5.32 -0.27
CA ALA A 247 -8.09 -5.89 0.58
C ALA A 247 -9.41 -5.09 0.59
N PRO A 248 -9.43 -3.75 0.80
CA PRO A 248 -10.67 -2.98 0.79
C PRO A 248 -11.31 -2.94 -0.60
N ALA A 249 -10.51 -2.99 -1.67
CA ALA A 249 -11.01 -3.06 -3.03
C ALA A 249 -11.68 -4.41 -3.35
N ILE A 250 -11.04 -5.53 -2.98
CA ILE A 250 -11.62 -6.88 -3.13
C ILE A 250 -12.89 -7.00 -2.27
N LEU A 251 -12.88 -6.49 -1.04
CA LEU A 251 -14.04 -6.51 -0.15
C LEU A 251 -15.22 -5.76 -0.76
N ARG A 252 -14.99 -4.59 -1.37
CA ARG A 252 -16.02 -3.87 -2.11
C ARG A 252 -16.46 -4.62 -3.35
N GLY A 253 -15.53 -5.22 -4.11
CA GLY A 253 -15.84 -6.09 -5.24
C GLY A 253 -16.77 -7.23 -4.82
N ALA A 254 -16.49 -7.89 -3.70
CA ALA A 254 -17.33 -8.94 -3.13
C ALA A 254 -18.73 -8.44 -2.76
N LEU A 255 -18.84 -7.26 -2.14
CA LEU A 255 -20.14 -6.65 -1.82
C LEU A 255 -20.95 -6.36 -3.09
N THR A 256 -20.32 -5.79 -4.12
CA THR A 256 -20.97 -5.52 -5.41
C THR A 256 -21.41 -6.83 -6.08
N VAL A 257 -20.55 -7.85 -6.14
CA VAL A 257 -20.89 -9.14 -6.74
C VAL A 257 -21.99 -9.85 -5.93
N LYS A 258 -22.01 -9.73 -4.59
CA LYS A 258 -23.09 -10.26 -3.76
C LYS A 258 -24.43 -9.59 -4.06
N THR A 259 -24.45 -8.29 -4.38
CA THR A 259 -25.69 -7.63 -4.83
C THR A 259 -26.15 -8.06 -6.22
N LEU A 260 -25.22 -8.37 -7.13
CA LEU A 260 -25.54 -8.83 -8.48
C LEU A 260 -25.99 -10.29 -8.53
N VAL A 261 -25.34 -11.16 -7.73
CA VAL A 261 -25.58 -12.60 -7.70
C VAL A 261 -25.76 -13.07 -6.25
N PRO A 262 -26.89 -12.72 -5.60
CA PRO A 262 -27.10 -12.99 -4.17
C PRO A 262 -27.20 -14.48 -3.82
N GLN A 263 -27.42 -15.33 -4.84
CA GLN A 263 -27.45 -16.78 -4.72
C GLN A 263 -26.05 -17.41 -4.55
N SER A 264 -24.98 -16.72 -4.94
CA SER A 264 -23.62 -17.25 -4.77
C SER A 264 -23.13 -17.05 -3.33
N SER A 265 -22.52 -18.09 -2.77
CA SER A 265 -21.90 -18.07 -1.44
C SER A 265 -20.49 -17.50 -1.44
N LEU A 266 -19.76 -17.61 -2.56
CA LEU A 266 -18.39 -17.17 -2.74
C LEU A 266 -18.14 -15.70 -2.33
N PRO A 267 -18.89 -14.70 -2.83
CA PRO A 267 -18.67 -13.31 -2.43
C PRO A 267 -18.96 -13.10 -0.93
N GLY A 268 -19.94 -13.85 -0.38
CA GLY A 268 -20.22 -13.83 1.06
C GLY A 268 -19.06 -14.34 1.91
N MET A 269 -18.36 -15.39 1.47
CA MET A 269 -17.16 -15.89 2.16
C MET A 269 -16.03 -14.86 2.17
N PHE A 270 -15.80 -14.14 1.06
CA PHE A 270 -14.79 -13.08 1.01
C PHE A 270 -15.12 -11.92 1.97
N ILE A 271 -16.40 -11.53 2.07
CA ILE A 271 -16.84 -10.49 3.01
C ILE A 271 -16.52 -10.87 4.47
N LEU A 272 -16.61 -12.15 4.82
CA LEU A 272 -16.32 -12.64 6.16
C LEU A 272 -14.82 -12.80 6.42
N MET A 273 -14.05 -13.29 5.45
CA MET A 273 -12.63 -13.64 5.65
C MET A 273 -11.69 -12.44 5.54
N LEU A 274 -11.95 -11.48 4.64
CA LEU A 274 -11.04 -10.37 4.38
C LEU A 274 -10.77 -9.47 5.60
N PRO A 275 -11.75 -9.13 6.45
CA PRO A 275 -11.49 -8.34 7.66
C PRO A 275 -10.43 -8.96 8.58
N TRP A 276 -10.42 -10.29 8.74
CA TRP A 276 -9.46 -11.00 9.58
C TRP A 276 -8.03 -10.90 9.06
N LEU A 277 -7.86 -10.86 7.74
CA LEU A 277 -6.55 -10.68 7.12
C LEU A 277 -6.10 -9.21 7.17
N TYR A 278 -7.03 -8.29 6.90
CA TYR A 278 -6.72 -6.88 6.71
C TYR A 278 -6.48 -6.12 8.03
N CYS A 279 -7.34 -6.31 9.03
CA CYS A 279 -7.28 -5.49 10.25
C CYS A 279 -5.95 -5.61 11.01
N PRO A 280 -5.35 -6.81 11.18
CA PRO A 280 -4.03 -6.94 11.82
C PRO A 280 -2.91 -6.22 11.07
N ILE A 281 -2.93 -6.27 9.73
CA ILE A 281 -1.92 -5.60 8.90
C ILE A 281 -2.00 -4.09 9.10
N ILE A 282 -3.19 -3.51 9.04
CA ILE A 282 -3.40 -2.08 9.28
C ILE A 282 -3.05 -1.69 10.72
N TRP A 283 -3.38 -2.54 11.68
CA TRP A 283 -3.03 -2.32 13.07
C TRP A 283 -1.51 -2.26 13.29
N CYS A 284 -0.73 -3.11 12.63
CA CYS A 284 0.72 -3.05 12.67
C CYS A 284 1.25 -1.69 12.15
N LEU A 285 0.68 -1.17 11.05
CA LEU A 285 1.04 0.15 10.52
C LEU A 285 0.71 1.28 11.49
N TYR A 286 -0.49 1.25 12.07
CA TYR A 286 -0.90 2.27 13.03
C TYR A 286 -0.16 2.16 14.37
N SER A 287 0.32 0.98 14.75
CA SER A 287 1.14 0.78 15.94
C SER A 287 2.49 1.51 15.82
N ILE A 288 3.08 1.54 14.63
CA ILE A 288 4.30 2.33 14.36
C ILE A 288 4.02 3.82 14.60
N VAL A 289 2.91 4.34 14.06
CA VAL A 289 2.50 5.74 14.26
C VAL A 289 2.25 6.04 15.73
N PHE A 290 1.59 5.13 16.46
CA PHE A 290 1.33 5.28 17.88
C PHE A 290 2.62 5.32 18.71
N GLN A 291 3.61 4.48 18.42
CA GLN A 291 4.90 4.47 19.13
C GLN A 291 5.63 5.82 19.04
N PHE A 292 5.43 6.58 17.96
CA PHE A 292 6.02 7.91 17.81
C PHE A 292 5.29 9.00 18.61
N VAL A 293 3.99 8.85 18.87
CA VAL A 293 3.17 9.90 19.49
C VAL A 293 2.89 9.65 20.98
N GLY A 294 2.65 8.39 21.38
CA GLY A 294 2.49 8.00 22.78
C GLY A 294 1.20 8.47 23.48
N ASN A 295 0.12 8.78 22.75
CA ASN A 295 -1.13 9.29 23.33
C ASN A 295 -2.27 8.24 23.30
N ILE A 296 -2.94 8.02 24.44
CA ILE A 296 -4.00 7.00 24.60
C ILE A 296 -5.26 7.35 23.77
N VAL A 297 -5.64 8.62 23.65
CA VAL A 297 -6.82 9.01 22.85
C VAL A 297 -6.58 8.71 21.37
N LEU A 298 -5.37 9.02 20.88
CA LEU A 298 -4.96 8.66 19.52
C LEU A 298 -4.93 7.13 19.33
N LEU A 299 -4.43 6.37 20.32
CA LEU A 299 -4.43 4.91 20.28
C LEU A 299 -5.84 4.35 20.07
N ILE A 300 -6.82 4.81 20.84
CA ILE A 300 -8.21 4.36 20.72
C ILE A 300 -8.78 4.75 19.35
N GLY A 301 -8.51 5.96 18.87
CA GLY A 301 -8.94 6.40 17.53
C GLY A 301 -8.36 5.54 16.41
N LEU A 302 -7.06 5.26 16.45
CA LEU A 302 -6.37 4.39 15.48
C LEU A 302 -6.82 2.93 15.57
N LEU A 303 -7.06 2.42 16.77
CA LEU A 303 -7.57 1.06 16.97
C LEU A 303 -8.97 0.92 16.37
N LEU A 304 -9.85 1.89 16.64
CA LEU A 304 -11.21 1.91 16.07
C LEU A 304 -11.16 2.00 14.54
N LEU A 305 -10.23 2.79 14.00
CA LEU A 305 -10.01 2.93 12.56
C LEU A 305 -9.53 1.63 11.90
N ALA A 306 -8.53 0.96 12.49
CA ALA A 306 -7.97 -0.30 11.97
C ALA A 306 -8.98 -1.44 12.01
N PHE A 307 -9.77 -1.53 13.08
CA PHE A 307 -10.73 -2.62 13.29
C PHE A 307 -12.14 -2.28 12.81
N ALA A 308 -12.38 -1.11 12.21
CA ALA A 308 -13.69 -0.77 11.63
C ALA A 308 -14.21 -1.86 10.65
N PRO A 309 -13.40 -2.44 9.74
CA PRO A 309 -13.87 -3.48 8.83
C PRO A 309 -14.29 -4.79 9.51
N MET A 310 -13.89 -5.05 10.76
CA MET A 310 -14.36 -6.24 11.50
C MET A 310 -15.87 -6.25 11.69
N ILE A 311 -16.52 -5.09 11.65
CA ILE A 311 -17.99 -5.03 11.72
C ILE A 311 -18.64 -5.77 10.55
N ASN A 312 -17.98 -5.84 9.40
CA ASN A 312 -18.47 -6.60 8.24
C ASN A 312 -18.52 -8.10 8.53
N TYR A 313 -17.54 -8.61 9.30
CA TYR A 313 -17.54 -9.99 9.77
C TYR A 313 -18.71 -10.22 10.73
N PHE A 314 -18.88 -9.38 11.76
CA PHE A 314 -19.93 -9.58 12.76
C PHE A 314 -21.34 -9.43 12.17
N VAL A 315 -21.59 -8.36 11.40
CA VAL A 315 -22.87 -8.12 10.72
C VAL A 315 -23.11 -9.19 9.65
N GLY A 316 -22.07 -9.54 8.88
CA GLY A 316 -22.14 -10.58 7.87
C GLY A 316 -22.46 -11.95 8.45
N GLN A 317 -21.87 -12.31 9.59
CA GLN A 317 -22.15 -13.56 10.28
C GLN A 317 -23.56 -13.58 10.86
N LEU A 318 -24.01 -12.48 11.47
CA LEU A 318 -25.35 -12.35 12.05
C LEU A 318 -26.45 -12.46 10.98
N LEU A 319 -26.22 -11.87 9.81
CA LEU A 319 -27.14 -11.87 8.66
C LEU A 319 -26.86 -13.00 7.67
N ARG A 320 -25.96 -13.93 8.01
CA ARG A 320 -25.58 -15.10 7.20
C ARG A 320 -25.26 -14.76 5.74
N VAL A 321 -24.38 -13.77 5.55
CA VAL A 321 -24.05 -13.23 4.21
C VAL A 321 -23.50 -14.28 3.23
N ALA A 322 -22.93 -15.36 3.74
CA ALA A 322 -22.44 -16.49 2.96
C ALA A 322 -23.55 -17.40 2.41
N GLU A 323 -24.75 -17.37 2.98
CA GLU A 323 -25.88 -18.17 2.48
C GLU A 323 -26.50 -17.51 1.23
N PRO A 324 -27.14 -18.31 0.34
CA PRO A 324 -27.93 -17.76 -0.75
C PRO A 324 -29.10 -16.96 -0.18
N MET A 325 -29.31 -15.75 -0.71
CA MET A 325 -30.33 -14.82 -0.20
C MET A 325 -31.14 -14.19 -1.33
N ASP A 326 -32.27 -13.61 -0.97
CA ASP A 326 -33.05 -12.75 -1.86
C ASP A 326 -32.35 -11.40 -2.07
N GLU A 327 -32.66 -10.74 -3.18
CA GLU A 327 -32.09 -9.42 -3.53
C GLU A 327 -32.36 -8.38 -2.44
N GLN A 328 -33.57 -8.38 -1.85
CA GLN A 328 -33.92 -7.47 -0.76
C GLN A 328 -33.12 -7.79 0.52
N GLY A 329 -32.83 -9.05 0.79
CA GLY A 329 -31.90 -9.48 1.83
C GLY A 329 -30.50 -8.91 1.61
N ALA A 330 -29.93 -9.09 0.42
CA ALA A 330 -28.61 -8.57 0.07
C ALA A 330 -28.51 -7.05 0.26
N MET A 331 -29.52 -6.30 -0.19
CA MET A 331 -29.56 -4.84 -0.04
C MET A 331 -29.69 -4.39 1.41
N ARG A 332 -30.46 -5.11 2.25
CA ARG A 332 -30.54 -4.84 3.70
C ARG A 332 -29.19 -5.04 4.38
N ILE A 333 -28.47 -6.12 4.03
CA ILE A 333 -27.12 -6.38 4.56
C ILE A 333 -26.17 -5.27 4.16
N LEU A 334 -26.17 -4.86 2.89
CA LEU A 334 -25.28 -3.82 2.40
C LEU A 334 -25.53 -2.48 3.12
N LYS A 335 -26.79 -2.07 3.29
CA LYS A 335 -27.15 -0.86 4.04
C LYS A 335 -26.73 -0.94 5.50
N ALA A 336 -26.92 -2.09 6.15
CA ALA A 336 -26.50 -2.31 7.54
C ALA A 336 -24.98 -2.21 7.67
N ILE A 337 -24.23 -2.92 6.83
CA ILE A 337 -22.76 -2.87 6.78
C ILE A 337 -22.29 -1.43 6.58
N ALA A 338 -22.83 -0.71 5.58
CA ALA A 338 -22.48 0.66 5.30
C ALA A 338 -22.68 1.58 6.51
N MET A 339 -23.85 1.48 7.14
CA MET A 339 -24.23 2.29 8.30
C MET A 339 -23.26 2.06 9.47
N TYR A 340 -23.06 0.81 9.87
CA TYR A 340 -22.20 0.50 11.03
C TYR A 340 -20.74 0.85 10.77
N THR A 341 -20.22 0.55 9.58
CA THR A 341 -18.84 0.91 9.20
C THR A 341 -18.64 2.43 9.18
N ASN A 342 -19.59 3.18 8.62
CA ASN A 342 -19.53 4.65 8.62
C ASN A 342 -19.61 5.22 10.04
N CYS A 343 -20.45 4.66 10.93
CA CYS A 343 -20.50 5.08 12.33
C CYS A 343 -19.17 4.88 13.05
N LEU A 344 -18.50 3.74 12.85
CA LEU A 344 -17.18 3.47 13.43
C LEU A 344 -16.12 4.42 12.88
N PHE A 345 -16.13 4.67 11.58
CA PHE A 345 -15.22 5.64 10.96
C PHE A 345 -15.41 7.06 11.50
N VAL A 346 -16.65 7.54 11.57
CA VAL A 346 -16.95 8.86 12.15
C VAL A 346 -16.47 8.93 13.60
N GLY A 347 -16.73 7.90 14.41
CA GLY A 347 -16.24 7.81 15.78
C GLY A 347 -14.70 7.89 15.86
N ALA A 348 -14.00 7.17 15.00
CA ALA A 348 -12.54 7.17 14.93
C ALA A 348 -11.99 8.56 14.55
N TYR A 349 -12.56 9.21 13.54
CA TYR A 349 -12.15 10.56 13.15
C TYR A 349 -12.44 11.60 14.21
N VAL A 350 -13.57 11.51 14.92
CA VAL A 350 -13.87 12.41 16.04
C VAL A 350 -12.80 12.27 17.13
N LEU A 351 -12.40 11.04 17.50
CA LEU A 351 -11.33 10.82 18.48
C LEU A 351 -9.97 11.37 18.02
N ILE A 352 -9.61 11.15 16.75
CA ILE A 352 -8.37 11.69 16.17
C ILE A 352 -8.42 13.22 16.13
N MET A 353 -9.56 13.82 15.75
CA MET A 353 -9.75 15.27 15.70
C MET A 353 -9.68 15.89 17.10
N VAL A 354 -10.30 15.26 18.10
CA VAL A 354 -10.20 15.64 19.52
C VAL A 354 -8.73 15.61 19.95
N PHE A 355 -8.00 14.54 19.65
CA PHE A 355 -6.56 14.46 19.93
C PHE A 355 -5.79 15.63 19.29
N VAL A 356 -6.01 15.89 18.00
CA VAL A 356 -5.35 16.98 17.27
C VAL A 356 -5.66 18.33 17.94
N VAL A 357 -6.93 18.65 18.18
CA VAL A 357 -7.34 19.92 18.79
C VAL A 357 -6.76 20.09 20.19
N PHE A 358 -6.85 19.07 21.06
CA PHE A 358 -6.29 19.15 22.41
C PHE A 358 -4.76 19.29 22.39
N HIS A 359 -4.07 18.51 21.56
CA HIS A 359 -2.61 18.55 21.47
C HIS A 359 -2.11 19.89 20.92
N TYR A 360 -2.77 20.43 19.89
CA TYR A 360 -2.44 21.75 19.36
C TYR A 360 -2.76 22.87 20.35
N SER A 361 -3.88 22.80 21.05
CA SER A 361 -4.25 23.83 22.05
C SER A 361 -3.26 23.87 23.22
N ALA A 362 -2.79 22.71 23.69
CA ALA A 362 -1.83 22.63 24.79
C ALA A 362 -0.40 23.08 24.40
N SER A 363 -0.07 23.05 23.10
CA SER A 363 1.26 23.44 22.59
C SER A 363 1.40 24.95 22.35
N THR A 364 0.35 25.76 22.58
CA THR A 364 0.36 27.19 22.26
C THR A 364 1.30 28.04 23.12
N ASP A 365 1.76 27.54 24.27
CA ASP A 365 2.74 28.25 25.11
C ASP A 365 4.19 28.16 24.56
N GLU A 366 4.49 27.31 23.57
CA GLU A 366 5.79 27.25 22.84
C GLU A 366 5.67 27.77 21.39
N MET A 367 4.85 28.81 21.18
CA MET A 367 4.40 29.26 19.85
C MET A 367 5.50 29.76 18.89
N ASP A 368 6.69 30.14 19.38
CA ASP A 368 7.78 30.61 18.51
C ASP A 368 8.44 29.50 17.69
N LYS A 369 8.48 28.26 18.20
CA LYS A 369 9.02 27.11 17.43
C LYS A 369 8.00 26.52 16.45
N THR A 370 6.74 26.93 16.53
CA THR A 370 5.68 26.42 15.64
C THR A 370 5.58 27.20 14.33
N MET A 371 6.16 28.41 14.25
CA MET A 371 6.16 29.21 13.02
C MET A 371 7.09 28.61 11.95
N GLU A 372 8.24 28.05 12.36
CA GLU A 372 9.17 27.30 11.50
C GLU A 372 8.52 26.00 10.99
N PHE A 373 7.80 25.29 11.86
CA PHE A 373 7.02 24.10 11.45
C PHE A 373 5.89 24.45 10.48
N LYS A 374 5.26 25.63 10.61
CA LYS A 374 4.21 26.07 9.69
C LYS A 374 4.79 26.35 8.29
N ALA A 375 6.02 26.86 8.22
CA ALA A 375 6.74 27.05 6.96
C ALA A 375 7.08 25.70 6.31
N ASP A 376 7.67 24.75 7.06
CA ASP A 376 7.93 23.37 6.58
C ASP A 376 6.66 22.65 6.15
N PHE A 377 5.57 22.83 6.92
CA PHE A 377 4.28 22.21 6.61
C PHE A 377 3.62 22.85 5.40
N GLN A 378 3.73 24.17 5.24
CA GLN A 378 3.22 24.88 4.07
C GLN A 378 4.06 24.57 2.83
N GLU A 379 5.37 24.33 2.96
CA GLU A 379 6.23 23.85 1.89
C GLU A 379 5.90 22.39 1.50
N SER A 380 5.70 21.52 2.51
CA SER A 380 5.26 20.14 2.30
C SER A 380 3.83 20.04 1.72
N LEU A 381 2.93 20.96 2.08
CA LEU A 381 1.59 21.13 1.47
C LEU A 381 1.62 21.82 0.11
N SER A 382 2.63 22.66 -0.18
CA SER A 382 2.85 23.25 -1.51
C SER A 382 3.27 22.18 -2.53
N GLY A 383 3.72 21.02 -2.03
CA GLY A 383 3.57 19.72 -2.68
C GLY A 383 2.10 19.27 -2.86
N PHE A 384 1.16 20.18 -3.11
CA PHE A 384 -0.23 19.88 -3.47
C PHE A 384 -0.28 18.88 -4.63
N ARG A 385 0.69 19.00 -5.54
CA ARG A 385 0.96 18.02 -6.58
C ARG A 385 1.17 16.61 -6.02
N SER A 386 2.07 16.43 -5.05
CA SER A 386 2.36 15.13 -4.43
C SER A 386 1.14 14.56 -3.71
N LEU A 387 0.37 15.40 -2.99
CA LEU A 387 -0.88 14.96 -2.38
C LEU A 387 -1.92 14.55 -3.42
N CYS A 388 -2.11 15.34 -4.48
CA CYS A 388 -2.97 14.97 -5.60
C CYS A 388 -2.50 13.68 -6.26
N THR A 389 -1.20 13.48 -6.46
CA THR A 389 -0.64 12.25 -7.02
C THR A 389 -0.93 11.06 -6.12
N ILE A 390 -0.73 11.17 -4.80
CA ILE A 390 -1.04 10.11 -3.84
C ILE A 390 -2.55 9.81 -3.86
N LEU A 391 -3.40 10.83 -3.85
CA LEU A 391 -4.85 10.67 -3.87
C LEU A 391 -5.33 10.01 -5.15
N VAL A 392 -4.92 10.52 -6.32
CA VAL A 392 -5.29 9.98 -7.63
C VAL A 392 -4.78 8.55 -7.77
N SER A 393 -3.53 8.28 -7.40
CA SER A 393 -2.96 6.92 -7.43
C SER A 393 -3.75 5.97 -6.52
N THR A 394 -4.10 6.41 -5.32
CA THR A 394 -4.86 5.58 -4.37
C THR A 394 -6.27 5.30 -4.90
N VAL A 395 -6.95 6.31 -5.45
CA VAL A 395 -8.28 6.15 -6.05
C VAL A 395 -8.24 5.25 -7.27
N ALA A 396 -7.26 5.45 -8.16
CA ALA A 396 -7.08 4.64 -9.36
C ALA A 396 -6.82 3.17 -8.99
N ASN A 397 -5.83 2.91 -8.11
CA ASN A 397 -5.53 1.56 -7.63
C ASN A 397 -6.76 0.92 -6.98
N TYR A 398 -7.45 1.66 -6.12
CA TYR A 398 -8.66 1.18 -5.48
C TYR A 398 -9.76 0.82 -6.49
N LEU A 399 -10.00 1.65 -7.50
CA LEU A 399 -10.98 1.39 -8.56
C LEU A 399 -10.57 0.18 -9.43
N PHE A 400 -9.34 0.15 -9.92
CA PHE A 400 -8.85 -0.94 -10.76
C PHE A 400 -8.85 -2.27 -10.01
N THR A 401 -8.41 -2.30 -8.75
CA THR A 401 -8.45 -3.53 -7.96
C THR A 401 -9.89 -3.94 -7.61
N THR A 402 -10.81 -2.99 -7.45
CA THR A 402 -12.23 -3.31 -7.22
C THR A 402 -12.83 -3.96 -8.46
N LEU A 403 -12.55 -3.41 -9.64
CA LEU A 403 -13.02 -3.95 -10.92
C LEU A 403 -12.40 -5.32 -11.20
N ALA A 404 -11.09 -5.47 -11.04
CA ALA A 404 -10.39 -6.74 -11.23
C ALA A 404 -10.90 -7.81 -10.24
N GLY A 405 -11.10 -7.45 -8.97
CA GLY A 405 -11.65 -8.36 -7.96
C GLY A 405 -13.08 -8.79 -8.27
N ALA A 406 -13.93 -7.86 -8.72
CA ALA A 406 -15.30 -8.17 -9.10
C ALA A 406 -15.37 -9.05 -10.36
N ASP A 407 -14.58 -8.74 -11.39
CA ASP A 407 -14.50 -9.50 -12.64
C ASP A 407 -14.02 -10.92 -12.39
N TRP A 408 -12.94 -11.08 -11.61
CA TRP A 408 -12.43 -12.39 -11.20
C TRP A 408 -13.49 -13.21 -10.44
N MET A 409 -14.20 -12.61 -9.48
CA MET A 409 -15.26 -13.31 -8.74
C MET A 409 -16.42 -13.73 -9.65
N ILE A 410 -16.84 -12.88 -10.58
CA ILE A 410 -17.90 -13.23 -11.55
C ILE A 410 -17.44 -14.37 -12.44
N GLY A 411 -16.19 -14.33 -12.93
CA GLY A 411 -15.60 -15.41 -13.72
C GLY A 411 -15.62 -16.74 -12.98
N GLU A 412 -15.24 -16.75 -11.70
CA GLU A 412 -15.23 -17.95 -10.86
C GLU A 412 -16.65 -18.48 -10.61
N ILE A 413 -17.63 -17.60 -10.35
CA ILE A 413 -19.03 -17.99 -10.19
C ILE A 413 -19.58 -18.63 -11.48
N VAL A 414 -19.25 -18.06 -12.64
CA VAL A 414 -19.66 -18.60 -13.95
C VAL A 414 -19.03 -19.97 -14.18
N ALA A 415 -17.73 -20.13 -13.88
CA ALA A 415 -17.03 -21.40 -14.00
C ALA A 415 -17.63 -22.48 -13.09
N GLN A 416 -17.92 -22.14 -11.83
CA GLN A 416 -18.60 -23.04 -10.88
C GLN A 416 -19.97 -23.45 -11.39
N ARG A 417 -20.76 -22.50 -11.92
CA ARG A 417 -22.08 -22.81 -12.45
C ARG A 417 -22.02 -23.72 -13.67
N HIS A 418 -21.02 -23.55 -14.55
CA HIS A 418 -20.79 -24.46 -15.67
C HIS A 418 -20.47 -25.88 -15.19
N PHE A 419 -19.66 -26.01 -14.15
CA PHE A 419 -19.31 -27.30 -13.56
C PHE A 419 -20.53 -28.00 -12.92
N GLU A 420 -21.36 -27.26 -12.18
CA GLU A 420 -22.62 -27.78 -11.62
C GLU A 420 -23.56 -28.32 -12.70
N LEU A 421 -23.76 -27.54 -13.78
CA LEU A 421 -24.61 -27.96 -14.90
C LEU A 421 -24.05 -29.21 -15.59
N TRP A 422 -22.73 -29.32 -15.71
CA TRP A 422 -22.08 -30.51 -16.25
C TRP A 422 -22.34 -31.73 -15.36
N LEU A 423 -22.22 -31.59 -14.03
CA LEU A 423 -22.52 -32.67 -13.08
C LEU A 423 -24.00 -33.09 -13.11
N GLU A 424 -24.93 -32.15 -13.24
CA GLU A 424 -26.38 -32.44 -13.28
C GLU A 424 -26.81 -33.12 -14.58
N THR A 425 -26.21 -32.74 -15.72
CA THR A 425 -26.67 -33.18 -17.04
C THR A 425 -25.82 -34.28 -17.66
N GLY A 426 -24.60 -34.51 -17.16
CA GLY A 426 -23.62 -35.41 -17.76
C GLY A 426 -23.09 -34.96 -19.13
N HIS A 427 -23.49 -33.76 -19.60
CA HIS A 427 -23.12 -33.20 -20.88
C HIS A 427 -22.41 -31.86 -20.70
N ASP A 428 -21.40 -31.60 -21.55
CA ASP A 428 -20.73 -30.31 -21.59
C ASP A 428 -21.77 -29.20 -21.90
N VAL A 429 -21.69 -28.07 -21.19
CA VAL A 429 -22.59 -26.92 -21.38
C VAL A 429 -22.54 -26.42 -22.81
N GLN A 430 -21.41 -26.57 -23.51
CA GLN A 430 -21.33 -26.25 -24.93
C GLN A 430 -22.31 -27.09 -25.78
N TYR A 431 -22.60 -28.32 -25.39
CA TYR A 431 -23.58 -29.17 -26.05
C TYR A 431 -25.00 -28.65 -25.83
N ILE A 432 -25.32 -28.21 -24.61
CA ILE A 432 -26.64 -27.67 -24.24
C ILE A 432 -26.90 -26.34 -24.98
N VAL A 433 -25.93 -25.44 -25.01
CA VAL A 433 -26.07 -24.17 -25.74
C VAL A 433 -26.23 -24.42 -27.24
N LYS A 434 -25.46 -25.36 -27.81
CA LYS A 434 -25.62 -25.76 -29.22
C LYS A 434 -26.96 -26.41 -29.50
N SER A 435 -27.53 -27.20 -28.58
CA SER A 435 -28.82 -27.84 -28.78
C SER A 435 -29.98 -26.85 -28.70
N ILE A 436 -29.91 -25.86 -27.79
CA ILE A 436 -30.88 -24.76 -27.68
C ILE A 436 -30.86 -23.91 -28.96
N ASN A 437 -29.68 -23.45 -29.39
CA ASN A 437 -29.54 -22.65 -30.61
C ASN A 437 -29.99 -23.42 -31.87
N ARG A 438 -29.78 -24.75 -31.88
CA ARG A 438 -30.26 -25.60 -32.97
C ARG A 438 -31.78 -25.75 -32.95
N GLN A 439 -32.41 -25.88 -31.78
CA GLN A 439 -33.87 -25.94 -31.68
C GLN A 439 -34.52 -24.62 -32.11
N GLU A 440 -34.01 -23.48 -31.66
CA GLU A 440 -34.54 -22.16 -32.03
C GLU A 440 -34.51 -21.93 -33.55
N LYS A 441 -33.43 -22.37 -34.21
CA LYS A 441 -33.29 -22.31 -35.67
C LYS A 441 -34.26 -23.25 -36.40
N ILE A 442 -34.66 -24.37 -35.79
CA ILE A 442 -35.59 -25.35 -36.39
C ILE A 442 -37.04 -24.90 -36.20
N THR A 443 -37.42 -24.37 -35.05
CA THR A 443 -38.82 -24.02 -34.78
C THR A 443 -39.26 -22.71 -35.38
N GLY A 444 -38.35 -21.79 -35.74
CA GLY A 444 -38.68 -20.48 -36.34
C GLY A 444 -39.63 -19.63 -35.47
N ARG A 445 -39.85 -20.08 -34.23
CA ARG A 445 -40.63 -19.47 -33.18
C ARG A 445 -39.73 -19.42 -31.96
N THR A 446 -39.62 -18.24 -31.36
CA THR A 446 -39.17 -18.07 -29.98
C THR A 446 -39.95 -19.06 -29.13
N LEU A 447 -39.26 -20.06 -28.61
CA LEU A 447 -39.85 -21.09 -27.76
C LEU A 447 -40.32 -20.41 -26.46
N GLU A 448 -41.62 -20.09 -26.38
CA GLU A 448 -42.27 -19.85 -25.11
C GLU A 448 -42.18 -21.16 -24.30
N MET A 449 -41.31 -21.15 -23.30
CA MET A 449 -41.03 -22.31 -22.47
C MET A 449 -42.31 -22.65 -21.66
N CYS A 450 -42.95 -23.77 -21.97
CA CYS A 450 -44.19 -24.20 -21.33
C CYS A 450 -44.05 -24.28 -19.79
N PRO A 451 -44.93 -23.61 -19.01
CA PRO A 451 -44.83 -23.54 -17.54
C PRO A 451 -45.23 -24.84 -16.79
N HIS A 452 -45.40 -25.98 -17.48
CA HIS A 452 -46.01 -27.18 -16.91
C HIS A 452 -45.04 -28.25 -16.34
N LEU A 453 -43.73 -28.02 -16.31
CA LEU A 453 -42.77 -28.98 -15.72
C LEU A 453 -42.58 -28.84 -14.19
N LYS A 454 -43.60 -28.38 -13.46
CA LYS A 454 -43.55 -28.17 -11.99
C LYS A 454 -44.18 -29.30 -11.15
N SER A 455 -44.54 -30.46 -11.71
CA SER A 455 -44.99 -31.61 -10.90
C SER A 455 -43.96 -32.73 -10.87
N ARG A 456 -43.05 -32.63 -9.90
CA ARG A 456 -42.15 -33.70 -9.49
C ARG A 456 -42.91 -34.61 -8.54
N ASP A 457 -43.84 -35.41 -9.05
CA ASP A 457 -44.54 -36.47 -8.32
C ASP A 457 -44.85 -37.64 -9.26
N SER A 458 -43.80 -38.24 -9.82
CA SER A 458 -43.85 -39.60 -10.38
C SER A 458 -42.44 -40.13 -10.53
N ILE A 459 -41.85 -40.53 -9.40
CA ILE A 459 -40.83 -41.57 -9.40
C ILE A 459 -41.56 -42.86 -9.81
N HIS A 460 -41.73 -43.05 -11.11
CA HIS A 460 -41.88 -44.37 -11.67
C HIS A 460 -40.49 -45.01 -11.69
N THR A 461 -40.41 -46.16 -11.03
CA THR A 461 -39.42 -47.21 -11.19
C THR A 461 -38.78 -47.20 -12.58
N LEU A 462 -37.51 -46.76 -12.62
CA LEU A 462 -36.61 -47.07 -13.72
C LEU A 462 -36.30 -48.55 -13.64
N ASP A 463 -37.07 -49.33 -14.40
CA ASP A 463 -36.72 -50.69 -14.76
C ASP A 463 -35.36 -50.71 -15.47
N ALA A 464 -34.54 -51.67 -15.02
CA ALA A 464 -33.46 -52.34 -15.73
C ALA A 464 -32.81 -51.60 -16.92
N TYR A 465 -31.63 -51.04 -16.67
CA TYR A 465 -30.61 -50.92 -17.71
C TYR A 465 -30.27 -52.33 -18.23
N PRO A 466 -30.34 -52.61 -19.55
CA PRO A 466 -29.80 -53.83 -20.11
C PRO A 466 -28.27 -53.72 -20.15
N ASP A 467 -27.63 -54.72 -19.55
CA ASP A 467 -26.29 -55.26 -19.79
C ASP A 467 -25.18 -54.28 -20.20
N PHE A 468 -24.36 -53.92 -19.21
CA PHE A 468 -22.96 -53.61 -19.45
C PHE A 468 -22.27 -54.84 -20.07
N PRO A 469 -21.58 -54.72 -21.22
CA PRO A 469 -20.72 -55.79 -21.69
C PRO A 469 -19.55 -55.95 -20.72
N GLU A 470 -19.40 -57.16 -20.17
CA GLU A 470 -18.25 -57.60 -19.41
C GLU A 470 -16.96 -57.31 -20.19
N LEU A 471 -16.12 -56.43 -19.65
CA LEU A 471 -14.74 -56.28 -20.06
C LEU A 471 -13.96 -57.53 -19.63
N HIS A 472 -13.92 -58.52 -20.52
CA HIS A 472 -12.94 -59.59 -20.45
C HIS A 472 -11.55 -59.05 -20.82
N GLY A 473 -10.64 -59.14 -19.84
CA GLY A 473 -9.22 -59.49 -19.94
C GLY A 473 -8.38 -58.98 -21.13
N GLY A 474 -7.42 -58.14 -20.78
CA GLY A 474 -6.14 -57.93 -21.47
C GLY A 474 -5.11 -57.44 -20.46
#